data_AF-A0A757YD45-F1
#
_entry.id   AF-A0A757YD45-F1
#
_cell.length_a   1.000
_cell.length_b   1.000
_cell.length_c   1.000
_cell.angle_alpha   90.00
_cell.angle_beta   90.00
_cell.angle_gamma   90.00
#
_symmetry.space_group_name_H-M   'P 1'
#
loop_
_entity.id
_entity.type
_entity.pdbx_description
1 polymer ?
#
loop_
_entity_poly.entity_id
_entity_poly.type
_entity_poly.pdbx_seq_one_letter_code
_entity_poly.pdbx_strand_id
1 'polypeptide(L)'
;LERFALERFRFRGAMTTTSIEDFVRYSKGYASATEKARCFIDADHMTARSVFNIGTLDNPGHADNVASITLKQTAPFRALLQINGERLKQKQIAEWLEDWSDYLLAFDSDGDTMQISQATQAVRRITIQQATQQDHEDGDFSGKKSLMQSIEASSKDVMPVAFEFKCVPYEGLGERAFSLRNSLLTGDEPRFVLRIVQLEAQEEAIANEFRDLLISKFDGESVETFIGNFKA
;
A
#
# COMPACT_ATOMS: atom_id res chain seq x y z
N LEU A 1 -11.19 -30.85 35.45
CA LEU A 1 -12.53 -30.44 35.89
C LEU A 1 -13.40 -30.01 34.70
N GLU A 2 -13.00 -29.00 33.91
CA GLU A 2 -13.79 -28.54 32.72
C GLU A 2 -14.10 -29.66 31.71
N ARG A 3 -13.16 -30.59 31.47
CA ARG A 3 -13.35 -31.75 30.56
C ARG A 3 -14.50 -32.70 30.94
N PHE A 4 -15.02 -32.57 32.16
CA PHE A 4 -16.11 -33.40 32.69
C PHE A 4 -17.43 -32.62 32.77
N ALA A 5 -17.45 -31.35 32.38
CA ALA A 5 -18.65 -30.53 32.31
C ALA A 5 -19.27 -30.58 30.90
N LEU A 6 -20.58 -30.35 30.82
CA LEU A 6 -21.30 -30.25 29.54
C LEU A 6 -20.87 -29.00 28.75
N GLU A 7 -20.63 -27.90 29.45
CA GLU A 7 -20.26 -26.60 28.90
C GLU A 7 -18.88 -26.17 29.40
N ARG A 8 -18.24 -25.25 28.66
CA ARG A 8 -17.02 -24.59 29.13
C ARG A 8 -17.34 -23.69 30.31
N PHE A 9 -16.36 -23.48 31.19
CA PHE A 9 -16.54 -22.58 32.34
C PHE A 9 -16.63 -21.10 31.93
N ARG A 10 -16.19 -20.80 30.70
CA ARG A 10 -16.34 -19.50 30.05
C ARG A 10 -16.28 -19.66 28.54
N PHE A 11 -16.77 -18.67 27.83
CA PHE A 11 -16.50 -18.56 26.40
C PHE A 11 -15.03 -18.17 26.17
N ARG A 12 -14.38 -18.85 25.23
CA ARG A 12 -13.04 -18.54 24.72
C ARG A 12 -12.98 -18.87 23.24
N GLY A 13 -12.50 -17.94 22.45
CA GLY A 13 -12.53 -17.99 20.99
C GLY A 13 -11.51 -17.03 20.41
N ALA A 14 -11.02 -17.35 19.21
CA ALA A 14 -10.10 -16.50 18.48
C ALA A 14 -10.61 -16.40 17.03
N MET A 15 -11.24 -15.27 16.71
CA MET A 15 -11.60 -14.95 15.33
C MET A 15 -10.40 -14.27 14.65
N THR A 16 -10.10 -14.67 13.42
CA THR A 16 -9.15 -13.97 12.53
C THR A 16 -9.83 -13.64 11.22
N THR A 17 -9.69 -12.43 10.72
CA THR A 17 -10.30 -11.99 9.45
C THR A 17 -9.42 -10.97 8.73
N THR A 18 -9.70 -10.76 7.44
CA THR A 18 -9.17 -9.63 6.65
C THR A 18 -10.23 -8.54 6.41
N SER A 19 -11.49 -8.82 6.78
CA SER A 19 -12.65 -7.96 6.54
C SER A 19 -12.91 -7.03 7.73
N ILE A 20 -12.85 -5.73 7.49
CA ILE A 20 -13.16 -4.69 8.50
C ILE A 20 -14.60 -4.86 9.00
N GLU A 21 -15.55 -5.09 8.09
CA GLU A 21 -16.97 -5.24 8.45
C GLU A 21 -17.20 -6.46 9.35
N ASP A 22 -16.56 -7.60 9.07
CA ASP A 22 -16.71 -8.79 9.90
C ASP A 22 -16.03 -8.64 11.25
N PHE A 23 -14.85 -8.01 11.28
CA PHE A 23 -14.15 -7.70 12.53
C PHE A 23 -14.99 -6.79 13.42
N VAL A 24 -15.52 -5.70 12.87
CA VAL A 24 -16.38 -4.76 13.59
C VAL A 24 -17.66 -5.44 14.06
N ARG A 25 -18.36 -6.18 13.19
CA ARG A 25 -19.59 -6.89 13.53
C ARG A 25 -19.38 -7.90 14.66
N TYR A 26 -18.31 -8.69 14.58
CA TYR A 26 -17.98 -9.64 15.63
C TYR A 26 -17.63 -8.95 16.94
N SER A 27 -16.79 -7.90 16.89
CA SER A 27 -16.39 -7.17 18.09
C SER A 27 -17.56 -6.49 18.80
N LYS A 28 -18.51 -5.92 18.06
CA LYS A 28 -19.74 -5.36 18.63
C LYS A 28 -20.62 -6.44 19.27
N GLY A 29 -20.73 -7.61 18.63
CA GLY A 29 -21.58 -8.70 19.12
C GLY A 29 -21.09 -9.35 20.42
N TYR A 30 -19.79 -9.27 20.72
CA TYR A 30 -19.19 -9.83 21.95
C TYR A 30 -18.80 -8.76 22.99
N ALA A 31 -18.99 -7.49 22.68
CA ALA A 31 -18.82 -6.40 23.64
C ALA A 31 -20.10 -6.16 24.45
N SER A 32 -19.97 -5.72 25.70
CA SER A 32 -21.11 -5.37 26.54
C SER A 32 -20.85 -4.09 27.33
N ALA A 33 -21.91 -3.40 27.77
CA ALA A 33 -21.76 -2.18 28.57
C ALA A 33 -21.08 -2.45 29.93
N THR A 34 -21.27 -3.66 30.47
CA THR A 34 -20.72 -4.09 31.77
C THR A 34 -19.28 -4.59 31.65
N GLU A 35 -18.96 -5.26 30.55
CA GLU A 35 -17.63 -5.74 30.20
C GLU A 35 -17.29 -5.19 28.81
N LYS A 36 -16.73 -3.98 28.79
CA LYS A 36 -16.30 -3.35 27.56
C LYS A 36 -15.13 -4.11 26.96
N ALA A 37 -15.19 -4.31 25.65
CA ALA A 37 -14.05 -4.83 24.91
C ALA A 37 -12.98 -3.75 24.77
N ARG A 38 -11.72 -4.15 24.68
CA ARG A 38 -10.61 -3.26 24.32
C ARG A 38 -10.04 -3.66 22.98
N CYS A 39 -9.98 -2.72 22.05
CA CYS A 39 -9.44 -2.90 20.71
C CYS A 39 -8.11 -2.15 20.58
N PHE A 40 -7.05 -2.86 20.22
CA PHE A 40 -5.71 -2.33 20.06
C PHE A 40 -5.39 -2.29 18.57
N ILE A 41 -5.09 -1.10 18.04
CA ILE A 41 -4.87 -0.85 16.62
C ILE A 41 -3.38 -0.60 16.40
N ASP A 42 -2.77 -1.46 15.60
CA ASP A 42 -1.40 -1.33 15.11
C ASP A 42 -1.48 -0.98 13.61
N ALA A 43 -1.53 0.32 13.36
CA ALA A 43 -1.71 0.87 12.02
C ALA A 43 -0.48 0.66 11.13
N ASP A 44 0.72 0.61 11.72
CA ASP A 44 1.97 0.38 11.00
C ASP A 44 1.99 -1.01 10.36
N HIS A 45 1.43 -2.01 11.06
CA HIS A 45 1.30 -3.38 10.54
C HIS A 45 -0.07 -3.67 9.90
N MET A 46 -0.95 -2.67 9.79
CA MET A 46 -2.33 -2.81 9.31
C MET A 46 -3.11 -3.91 10.03
N THR A 47 -2.93 -3.99 11.35
CA THR A 47 -3.61 -4.97 12.20
C THR A 47 -4.38 -4.33 13.35
N ALA A 48 -5.39 -5.03 13.84
CA ALA A 48 -6.02 -4.69 15.10
C ALA A 48 -6.48 -5.93 15.85
N ARG A 49 -6.57 -5.84 17.19
CA ARG A 49 -6.99 -6.93 18.06
C ARG A 49 -7.98 -6.44 19.11
N SER A 50 -9.18 -7.02 19.10
CA SER A 50 -10.16 -6.84 20.18
C SER A 50 -10.04 -7.96 21.20
N VAL A 51 -10.05 -7.61 22.49
CA VAL A 51 -10.09 -8.54 23.62
C VAL A 51 -11.37 -8.29 24.40
N PHE A 52 -12.20 -9.32 24.54
CA PHE A 52 -13.55 -9.20 25.09
C PHE A 52 -13.61 -9.44 26.60
N ASN A 53 -12.72 -10.29 27.12
CA ASN A 53 -12.70 -10.71 28.53
C ASN A 53 -11.39 -10.33 29.23
N ILE A 54 -10.95 -9.08 29.05
CA ILE A 54 -9.69 -8.56 29.62
C ILE A 54 -9.81 -8.21 31.11
N GLY A 55 -11.00 -7.84 31.58
CA GLY A 55 -11.26 -7.45 32.98
C GLY A 55 -10.63 -6.11 33.39
N THR A 56 -10.45 -5.94 34.70
CA THR A 56 -9.86 -4.75 35.33
C THR A 56 -8.58 -5.11 36.09
N LEU A 57 -7.90 -4.11 36.65
CA LEU A 57 -6.72 -4.36 37.49
C LEU A 57 -7.09 -5.10 38.79
N ASP A 58 -8.25 -4.80 39.37
CA ASP A 58 -8.72 -5.47 40.60
C ASP A 58 -9.32 -6.85 40.31
N ASN A 59 -9.94 -7.03 39.14
CA ASN A 59 -10.57 -8.27 38.69
C ASN A 59 -10.06 -8.63 37.29
N PRO A 60 -8.85 -9.20 37.18
CA PRO A 60 -8.26 -9.52 35.88
C PRO A 60 -9.05 -10.62 35.18
N GLY A 61 -9.33 -10.39 33.90
CA GLY A 61 -9.96 -11.37 33.03
C GLY A 61 -8.95 -12.33 32.41
N HIS A 62 -9.43 -13.27 31.61
CA HIS A 62 -8.60 -14.29 30.98
C HIS A 62 -7.94 -13.86 29.66
N ALA A 63 -8.44 -12.79 29.03
CA ALA A 63 -7.96 -12.28 27.75
C ALA A 63 -7.84 -13.33 26.61
N ASP A 64 -8.67 -14.38 26.68
CA ASP A 64 -8.66 -15.53 25.76
C ASP A 64 -9.91 -15.62 24.85
N ASN A 65 -10.80 -14.63 24.93
CA ASN A 65 -11.82 -14.37 23.92
C ASN A 65 -11.41 -13.12 23.12
N VAL A 66 -11.03 -13.32 21.85
CA VAL A 66 -10.40 -12.30 21.02
C VAL A 66 -10.86 -12.33 19.57
N ALA A 67 -10.76 -11.18 18.91
CA ALA A 67 -10.83 -11.05 17.46
C ALA A 67 -9.58 -10.34 16.97
N SER A 68 -9.10 -10.71 15.79
CA SER A 68 -7.94 -10.06 15.15
C SER A 68 -8.22 -9.82 13.67
N ILE A 69 -7.78 -8.67 13.18
CA ILE A 69 -7.81 -8.31 11.78
C ILE A 69 -6.40 -8.02 11.29
N THR A 70 -6.10 -8.47 10.07
CA THR A 70 -4.92 -8.07 9.31
C THR A 70 -5.40 -7.71 7.92
N LEU A 71 -5.26 -6.44 7.52
CA LEU A 71 -5.71 -6.03 6.19
C LEU A 71 -4.85 -6.71 5.12
N LYS A 72 -5.53 -7.09 4.03
CA LYS A 72 -4.87 -7.71 2.89
C LYS A 72 -4.52 -6.65 1.86
N GLN A 73 -3.24 -6.55 1.52
CA GLN A 73 -2.78 -5.72 0.41
C GLN A 73 -3.41 -6.22 -0.90
N THR A 74 -3.89 -5.29 -1.72
CA THR A 74 -4.48 -5.63 -3.02
C THR A 74 -3.39 -6.07 -4.01
N ALA A 75 -3.78 -6.73 -5.11
CA ALA A 75 -2.84 -7.11 -6.15
C ALA A 75 -2.15 -5.90 -6.83
N PRO A 76 -2.87 -4.82 -7.23
CA PRO A 76 -2.25 -3.65 -7.84
C PRO A 76 -1.22 -2.96 -6.93
N PHE A 77 -1.55 -2.81 -5.64
CA PHE A 77 -0.64 -2.14 -4.71
C PHE A 77 0.64 -2.94 -4.44
N ARG A 78 0.52 -4.28 -4.31
CA ARG A 78 1.71 -5.14 -4.22
C ARG A 78 2.60 -5.05 -5.46
N ALA A 79 2.00 -5.03 -6.64
CA ALA A 79 2.75 -4.88 -7.89
C ALA A 79 3.46 -3.52 -7.99
N LEU A 80 2.79 -2.45 -7.55
CA LEU A 80 3.36 -1.10 -7.46
C LEU A 80 4.55 -1.04 -6.50
N LEU A 81 4.44 -1.63 -5.31
CA LEU A 81 5.54 -1.66 -4.34
C LEU A 81 6.73 -2.48 -4.86
N GLN A 82 6.47 -3.59 -5.55
CA GLN A 82 7.51 -4.48 -6.06
C GLN A 82 8.43 -3.82 -7.09
N ILE A 83 7.91 -2.90 -7.92
CA ILE A 83 8.71 -2.21 -8.94
C ILE A 83 9.40 -0.94 -8.45
N ASN A 84 9.08 -0.48 -7.23
CA ASN A 84 9.56 0.78 -6.71
C ASN A 84 11.09 0.74 -6.48
N GLY A 85 11.82 1.51 -7.28
CA GLY A 85 13.29 1.60 -7.21
C GLY A 85 14.02 0.49 -7.96
N GLU A 86 13.30 -0.46 -8.56
CA GLU A 86 13.90 -1.56 -9.34
C GLU A 86 14.53 -1.06 -10.65
N ARG A 87 15.59 -1.74 -11.08
CA ARG A 87 16.30 -1.44 -12.34
C ARG A 87 15.78 -2.32 -13.47
N LEU A 88 14.70 -1.88 -14.10
CA LEU A 88 13.99 -2.63 -15.11
C LEU A 88 14.68 -2.53 -16.48
N LYS A 89 14.83 -3.67 -17.16
CA LYS A 89 15.11 -3.66 -18.61
C LYS A 89 13.90 -3.10 -19.35
N GLN A 90 14.16 -2.56 -20.54
CA GLN A 90 13.14 -2.07 -21.47
C GLN A 90 11.94 -3.04 -21.64
N LYS A 91 12.22 -4.33 -21.84
CA LYS A 91 11.17 -5.36 -21.94
C LYS A 91 10.32 -5.46 -20.67
N GLN A 92 10.96 -5.46 -19.50
CA GLN A 92 10.28 -5.64 -18.21
C GLN A 92 9.36 -4.47 -17.87
N ILE A 93 9.82 -3.22 -18.08
CA ILE A 93 8.96 -2.06 -17.86
C ILE A 93 7.81 -2.02 -18.88
N ALA A 94 8.04 -2.39 -20.14
CA ALA A 94 7.00 -2.40 -21.15
C ALA A 94 5.89 -3.43 -20.83
N GLU A 95 6.28 -4.65 -20.45
CA GLU A 95 5.32 -5.68 -20.02
C GLU A 95 4.54 -5.24 -18.77
N TRP A 96 5.22 -4.62 -17.80
CA TRP A 96 4.54 -4.12 -16.60
C TRP A 96 3.56 -2.98 -16.90
N LEU A 97 3.89 -2.04 -17.79
CA LEU A 97 2.98 -0.97 -18.21
C LEU A 97 1.74 -1.53 -18.93
N GLU A 98 1.91 -2.60 -19.72
CA GLU A 98 0.81 -3.30 -20.39
C GLU A 98 -0.07 -4.07 -19.39
N ASP A 99 0.52 -4.81 -18.45
CA ASP A 99 -0.22 -5.61 -17.46
C ASP A 99 -1.08 -4.76 -16.51
N TRP A 100 -0.66 -3.51 -16.25
CA TRP A 100 -1.33 -2.60 -15.30
C TRP A 100 -1.92 -1.36 -15.98
N SER A 101 -2.18 -1.41 -17.28
CA SER A 101 -2.62 -0.24 -18.07
C SER A 101 -3.86 0.45 -17.50
N ASP A 102 -4.79 -0.32 -16.94
CA ASP A 102 -6.06 0.18 -16.39
C ASP A 102 -5.88 1.03 -15.13
N TYR A 103 -4.72 0.91 -14.47
CA TYR A 103 -4.37 1.65 -13.25
C TYR A 103 -3.46 2.85 -13.53
N LEU A 104 -3.01 3.02 -14.78
CA LEU A 104 -1.91 3.92 -15.13
C LEU A 104 -2.38 5.11 -15.97
N LEU A 105 -1.84 6.28 -15.64
CA LEU A 105 -1.83 7.47 -16.49
C LEU A 105 -0.38 7.91 -16.68
N ALA A 106 0.04 8.21 -17.91
CA ALA A 106 1.41 8.61 -18.23
C ALA A 106 1.48 10.11 -18.54
N PHE A 107 2.62 10.72 -18.21
CA PHE A 107 2.88 12.15 -18.41
C PHE A 107 4.21 12.34 -19.12
N ASP A 108 4.26 13.28 -20.06
CA ASP A 108 5.48 13.70 -20.74
C ASP A 108 6.24 14.81 -20.00
N SER A 109 7.31 15.32 -20.63
CA SER A 109 8.22 16.30 -20.04
C SER A 109 7.61 17.69 -19.83
N ASP A 110 6.54 18.00 -20.54
CA ASP A 110 5.73 19.21 -20.44
C ASP A 110 4.57 19.06 -19.43
N GLY A 111 4.28 17.82 -19.02
CA GLY A 111 3.23 17.48 -18.07
C GLY A 111 1.90 17.12 -18.72
N ASP A 112 1.88 16.97 -20.05
CA ASP A 112 0.71 16.55 -20.78
C ASP A 112 0.50 15.04 -20.64
N THR A 113 -0.77 14.64 -20.59
CA THR A 113 -1.14 13.24 -20.44
C THR A 113 -1.00 12.48 -21.76
N MET A 114 -0.47 11.26 -21.71
CA MET A 114 -0.42 10.36 -22.86
C MET A 114 -1.03 8.99 -22.55
N GLN A 115 -1.46 8.29 -23.60
CA GLN A 115 -2.01 6.95 -23.45
C GLN A 115 -0.92 5.95 -23.06
N ILE A 116 -1.25 4.98 -22.22
CA ILE A 116 -0.28 3.96 -21.78
C ILE A 116 0.26 3.13 -22.93
N SER A 117 -0.54 2.91 -23.98
CA SER A 117 -0.08 2.26 -25.20
C SER A 117 1.01 3.06 -25.92
N GLN A 118 0.91 4.40 -25.93
CA GLN A 118 1.93 5.28 -26.51
C GLN A 118 3.19 5.29 -25.64
N ALA A 119 3.04 5.45 -24.32
CA ALA A 119 4.13 5.40 -23.36
C ALA A 119 4.92 4.08 -23.47
N THR A 120 4.21 2.95 -23.59
CA THR A 120 4.82 1.63 -23.72
C THR A 120 5.57 1.48 -25.05
N GLN A 121 5.02 2.00 -26.15
CA GLN A 121 5.71 2.00 -27.44
C GLN A 121 6.96 2.86 -27.43
N ALA A 122 6.92 4.05 -26.80
CA ALA A 122 8.08 4.92 -26.65
C ALA A 122 9.19 4.21 -25.85
N VAL A 123 8.82 3.59 -24.73
CA VAL A 123 9.73 2.76 -23.93
C VAL A 123 10.35 1.65 -24.77
N ARG A 124 9.57 0.89 -25.56
CA ARG A 124 10.05 -0.20 -26.43
C ARG A 124 10.97 0.23 -27.58
N ARG A 125 10.95 1.51 -27.97
CA ARG A 125 11.72 2.03 -29.12
C ARG A 125 13.05 2.67 -28.75
N ILE A 126 13.30 2.93 -27.47
CA ILE A 126 14.59 3.47 -27.02
C ILE A 126 15.73 2.56 -27.48
N THR A 127 16.69 3.17 -28.17
CA THR A 127 17.93 2.52 -28.59
C THR A 127 19.09 2.90 -27.68
N ILE A 128 20.12 2.04 -27.60
CA ILE A 128 21.33 2.28 -26.80
C ILE A 128 22.02 3.58 -27.24
N GLN A 129 22.06 3.87 -28.55
CA GLN A 129 22.69 5.08 -29.09
C GLN A 129 22.02 6.36 -28.56
N GLN A 130 20.69 6.39 -28.48
CA GLN A 130 19.94 7.53 -27.94
C GLN A 130 20.15 7.69 -26.42
N ALA A 131 20.36 6.58 -25.70
CA ALA A 131 20.67 6.62 -24.28
C ALA A 131 22.12 7.11 -24.01
N THR A 132 23.09 6.77 -24.85
CA THR A 132 24.53 7.00 -24.56
C THR A 132 25.05 8.37 -25.02
N GLN A 133 24.27 9.14 -25.79
CA GLN A 133 24.76 10.33 -26.50
C GLN A 133 25.15 11.52 -25.59
N GLN A 134 25.08 11.38 -24.25
CA GLN A 134 25.28 12.49 -23.33
C GLN A 134 26.00 12.17 -21.99
N ASP A 135 26.63 11.01 -21.81
CA ASP A 135 27.41 10.69 -20.58
C ASP A 135 28.66 11.60 -20.37
N HIS A 136 28.81 12.69 -21.13
CA HIS A 136 30.01 13.53 -21.17
C HIS A 136 29.85 14.99 -20.67
N GLU A 137 28.79 15.35 -19.96
CA GLU A 137 28.73 16.62 -19.21
C GLU A 137 28.28 16.41 -17.75
N ASP A 138 29.08 16.95 -16.83
CA ASP A 138 29.14 16.67 -15.40
C ASP A 138 27.84 16.88 -14.60
N GLY A 139 27.57 15.90 -13.74
CA GLY A 139 27.01 16.00 -12.37
C GLY A 139 26.08 17.15 -12.00
N ASP A 140 24.76 16.94 -12.10
CA ASP A 140 23.82 17.30 -11.03
C ASP A 140 22.43 16.68 -11.28
N PHE A 141 21.58 16.69 -10.26
CA PHE A 141 20.21 16.12 -10.26
C PHE A 141 19.30 16.61 -11.41
N SER A 142 19.67 17.70 -12.10
CA SER A 142 19.04 18.22 -13.32
C SER A 142 19.25 17.35 -14.57
N GLY A 143 20.28 16.49 -14.59
CA GLY A 143 20.64 15.67 -15.76
C GLY A 143 19.61 14.61 -16.15
N LYS A 144 18.76 14.15 -15.21
CA LYS A 144 17.80 13.06 -15.47
C LYS A 144 16.60 13.51 -16.31
N LYS A 145 16.11 14.74 -16.08
CA LYS A 145 15.09 15.35 -16.93
C LYS A 145 15.67 15.70 -18.31
N SER A 146 16.92 16.18 -18.32
CA SER A 146 17.67 16.42 -19.56
C SER A 146 17.80 15.17 -20.43
N LEU A 147 18.06 13.99 -19.85
CA LEU A 147 18.24 12.78 -20.65
C LEU A 147 16.97 12.37 -21.42
N MET A 148 15.81 12.40 -20.76
CA MET A 148 14.55 12.08 -21.44
C MET A 148 14.22 13.12 -22.52
N GLN A 149 14.43 14.40 -22.24
CA GLN A 149 14.27 15.47 -23.23
C GLN A 149 15.25 15.32 -24.41
N SER A 150 16.49 14.91 -24.16
CA SER A 150 17.47 14.60 -25.22
C SER A 150 17.04 13.40 -26.06
N ILE A 151 16.41 12.39 -25.45
CA ILE A 151 15.81 11.28 -26.18
C ILE A 151 14.62 11.76 -27.01
N GLU A 152 13.76 12.65 -26.51
CA GLU A 152 12.66 13.27 -27.28
C GLU A 152 13.17 14.17 -28.42
N ALA A 153 14.35 14.76 -28.29
CA ALA A 153 14.97 15.55 -29.36
C ALA A 153 15.59 14.67 -30.46
N SER A 154 16.11 13.50 -30.10
CA SER A 154 16.79 12.56 -31.01
C SER A 154 15.88 11.45 -31.54
N SER A 155 14.81 11.12 -30.82
CA SER A 155 13.74 10.21 -31.21
C SER A 155 12.49 11.04 -31.53
N LYS A 156 11.72 10.68 -32.56
CA LYS A 156 10.47 11.39 -32.86
C LYS A 156 9.32 11.03 -31.90
N ASP A 157 9.61 10.28 -30.84
CA ASP A 157 8.62 9.73 -29.92
C ASP A 157 8.69 10.52 -28.59
N VAL A 158 7.54 10.93 -28.06
CA VAL A 158 7.43 11.62 -26.77
C VAL A 158 7.62 10.59 -25.64
N MET A 159 8.46 10.91 -24.65
CA MET A 159 8.88 9.98 -23.62
C MET A 159 8.10 10.19 -22.32
N PRO A 160 7.56 9.13 -21.69
CA PRO A 160 6.94 9.27 -20.38
C PRO A 160 8.00 9.56 -19.31
N VAL A 161 7.89 10.71 -18.64
CA VAL A 161 8.77 11.11 -17.53
C VAL A 161 8.17 10.80 -16.15
N ALA A 162 6.85 10.63 -16.10
CA ALA A 162 6.13 10.27 -14.89
C ALA A 162 4.90 9.43 -15.20
N PHE A 163 4.42 8.73 -14.18
CA PHE A 163 3.16 8.02 -14.20
C PHE A 163 2.35 8.35 -12.94
N GLU A 164 1.04 8.23 -13.03
CA GLU A 164 0.16 8.12 -11.87
C GLU A 164 -0.43 6.71 -11.86
N PHE A 165 -0.30 6.02 -10.74
CA PHE A 165 -0.86 4.69 -10.53
C PHE A 165 -2.01 4.78 -9.54
N LYS A 166 -3.25 4.60 -9.99
CA LYS A 166 -4.44 4.76 -9.15
C LYS A 166 -4.97 3.41 -8.70
N CYS A 167 -4.94 3.10 -7.41
CA CYS A 167 -5.46 1.83 -6.90
C CYS A 167 -5.91 1.90 -5.43
N VAL A 168 -6.67 0.89 -4.99
CA VAL A 168 -6.97 0.65 -3.57
C VAL A 168 -5.79 -0.10 -2.95
N PRO A 169 -5.12 0.40 -1.88
CA PRO A 169 -3.94 -0.24 -1.32
C PRO A 169 -4.24 -1.51 -0.50
N TYR A 170 -5.29 -1.47 0.32
CA TYR A 170 -5.74 -2.57 1.16
C TYR A 170 -7.24 -2.80 1.01
N GLU A 171 -7.68 -4.05 1.08
CA GLU A 171 -9.11 -4.39 1.06
C GLU A 171 -9.85 -3.62 2.19
N GLY A 172 -10.88 -2.84 1.82
CA GLY A 172 -11.70 -2.06 2.76
C GLY A 172 -11.26 -0.61 2.97
N LEU A 173 -10.14 -0.17 2.39
CA LEU A 173 -9.71 1.24 2.38
C LEU A 173 -10.06 1.94 1.06
N GLY A 174 -9.87 3.25 1.02
CA GLY A 174 -10.12 4.11 -0.14
C GLY A 174 -9.09 3.97 -1.26
N GLU A 175 -9.53 4.30 -2.48
CA GLU A 175 -8.65 4.40 -3.65
C GLU A 175 -7.72 5.61 -3.53
N ARG A 176 -6.47 5.45 -4.00
CA ARG A 176 -5.43 6.47 -3.95
C ARG A 176 -4.65 6.52 -5.26
N ALA A 177 -4.15 7.71 -5.58
CA ALA A 177 -3.29 7.95 -6.72
C ALA A 177 -1.84 8.07 -6.24
N PHE A 178 -0.95 7.22 -6.76
CA PHE A 178 0.46 7.20 -6.44
C PHE A 178 1.27 7.77 -7.60
N SER A 179 1.94 8.89 -7.38
CA SER A 179 2.82 9.48 -8.39
C SER A 179 4.14 8.71 -8.48
N LEU A 180 4.52 8.32 -9.69
CA LEU A 180 5.75 7.61 -10.02
C LEU A 180 6.63 8.53 -10.88
N ARG A 181 7.87 8.73 -10.44
CA ARG A 181 8.90 9.31 -11.29
C ARG A 181 9.52 8.22 -12.15
N ASN A 182 9.58 8.43 -13.46
CA ASN A 182 10.36 7.58 -14.35
C ASN A 182 11.78 8.15 -14.49
N SER A 183 12.78 7.28 -14.52
CA SER A 183 14.17 7.65 -14.74
C SER A 183 14.83 6.63 -15.63
N LEU A 184 15.64 7.10 -16.58
CA LEU A 184 16.45 6.25 -17.43
C LEU A 184 17.90 6.35 -16.96
N LEU A 185 18.54 5.21 -16.73
CA LEU A 185 19.95 5.09 -16.42
C LEU A 185 20.70 4.64 -17.67
N THR A 186 21.75 5.38 -18.00
CA THR A 186 22.64 5.17 -19.14
C THR A 186 23.81 4.29 -18.72
N GLY A 187 24.30 3.47 -19.66
CA GLY A 187 25.32 2.45 -19.46
C GLY A 187 25.29 1.44 -20.60
N ASP A 188 25.98 0.30 -20.47
CA ASP A 188 26.03 -0.74 -21.51
C ASP A 188 24.63 -1.23 -21.96
N GLU A 189 23.68 -1.30 -21.03
CA GLU A 189 22.26 -1.54 -21.30
C GLU A 189 21.39 -0.50 -20.57
N PRO A 190 20.49 0.23 -21.27
CA PRO A 190 19.61 1.20 -20.63
C PRO A 190 18.66 0.55 -19.63
N ARG A 191 18.52 1.17 -18.43
CA ARG A 191 17.63 0.69 -17.36
C ARG A 191 16.64 1.76 -16.94
N PHE A 192 15.38 1.38 -16.84
CA PHE A 192 14.34 2.24 -16.30
C PHE A 192 14.20 2.01 -14.79
N VAL A 193 13.95 3.09 -14.06
CA VAL A 193 13.67 3.07 -12.63
C VAL A 193 12.43 3.89 -12.37
N LEU A 194 11.38 3.22 -11.90
CA LEU A 194 10.16 3.86 -11.42
C LEU A 194 10.29 4.07 -9.91
N ARG A 195 10.05 5.29 -9.43
CA ARG A 195 10.10 5.60 -7.99
C ARG A 195 8.83 6.28 -7.54
N ILE A 196 8.18 5.70 -6.53
CA ILE A 196 7.02 6.29 -5.86
C ILE A 196 7.47 7.56 -5.13
N VAL A 197 6.77 8.66 -5.39
CA VAL A 197 7.00 9.94 -4.73
C VAL A 197 6.40 9.88 -3.32
N GLN A 198 7.22 10.17 -2.31
CA GLN A 198 6.81 10.24 -0.90
C GLN A 198 6.09 8.98 -0.40
N LEU A 199 6.62 7.78 -0.72
CA LEU A 199 6.02 6.51 -0.30
C LEU A 199 5.72 6.45 1.21
N GLU A 200 6.67 6.84 2.05
CA GLU A 200 6.51 6.83 3.52
C GLU A 200 5.30 7.67 3.97
N ALA A 201 5.10 8.86 3.38
CA ALA A 201 3.95 9.70 3.69
C ALA A 201 2.63 9.10 3.21
N GLN A 202 2.65 8.38 2.07
CA GLN A 202 1.47 7.63 1.60
C GLN A 202 1.15 6.47 2.55
N GLU A 203 2.15 5.72 3.01
CA GLU A 203 1.99 4.64 3.97
C GLU A 203 1.44 5.15 5.30
N GLU A 204 1.96 6.26 5.81
CA GLU A 204 1.43 6.92 7.02
C GLU A 204 -0.03 7.35 6.83
N ALA A 205 -0.38 7.93 5.67
CA ALA A 205 -1.74 8.34 5.38
C ALA A 205 -2.72 7.15 5.26
N ILE A 206 -2.25 6.00 4.78
CA ILE A 206 -3.04 4.75 4.74
C ILE A 206 -3.21 4.19 6.16
N ALA A 207 -2.17 4.23 6.98
CA ALA A 207 -2.21 3.77 8.37
C ALA A 207 -3.19 4.62 9.20
N ASN A 208 -3.13 5.94 9.05
CA ASN A 208 -4.08 6.87 9.67
C ASN A 208 -5.52 6.60 9.21
N GLU A 209 -5.76 6.35 7.92
CA GLU A 209 -7.09 5.99 7.41
C GLU A 209 -7.64 4.72 8.08
N PHE A 210 -6.85 3.65 8.16
CA PHE A 210 -7.28 2.41 8.82
C PHE A 210 -7.61 2.64 10.30
N ARG A 211 -6.76 3.37 11.02
CA ARG A 211 -6.99 3.75 12.42
C ARG A 211 -8.30 4.50 12.59
N ASP A 212 -8.47 5.59 11.84
CA ASP A 212 -9.60 6.50 12.00
C ASP A 212 -10.90 5.81 11.58
N LEU A 213 -10.86 4.93 10.59
CA LEU A 213 -11.98 4.07 10.20
C LEU A 213 -12.42 3.14 11.33
N LEU A 214 -11.49 2.45 12.01
CA LEU A 214 -11.84 1.59 13.14
C LEU A 214 -12.36 2.38 14.34
N ILE A 215 -11.74 3.53 14.66
CA ILE A 215 -12.23 4.43 15.73
C ILE A 215 -13.67 4.85 15.44
N SER A 216 -13.95 5.31 14.20
CA SER A 216 -15.28 5.72 13.79
C SER A 216 -16.29 4.58 13.84
N LYS A 217 -15.92 3.36 13.43
CA LYS A 217 -16.81 2.19 13.45
C LYS A 217 -17.18 1.73 14.87
N PHE A 218 -16.35 2.05 15.87
CA PHE A 218 -16.59 1.75 17.28
C PHE A 218 -17.08 2.96 18.10
N ASP A 219 -17.27 4.13 17.48
CA ASP A 219 -17.81 5.28 18.17
C ASP A 219 -19.23 5.00 18.69
N GLY A 220 -19.47 5.35 19.96
CA GLY A 220 -20.71 5.03 20.68
C GLY A 220 -20.93 3.55 21.04
N GLU A 221 -19.98 2.66 20.74
CA GLU A 221 -20.09 1.23 21.02
C GLU A 221 -19.39 0.84 22.33
N SER A 222 -19.63 -0.39 22.81
CA SER A 222 -18.96 -0.94 24.01
C SER A 222 -17.53 -1.45 23.75
N VAL A 223 -16.85 -0.87 22.75
CA VAL A 223 -15.49 -1.25 22.34
C VAL A 223 -14.58 -0.02 22.46
N GLU A 224 -13.68 -0.03 23.45
CA GLU A 224 -12.72 1.05 23.66
C GLU A 224 -11.50 0.84 22.75
N THR A 225 -11.12 1.84 21.97
CA THR A 225 -9.99 1.77 21.03
C THR A 225 -8.72 2.37 21.63
N PHE A 226 -7.60 1.73 21.36
CA PHE A 226 -6.26 2.13 21.79
C PHE A 226 -5.29 1.98 20.61
N ILE A 227 -4.30 2.86 20.54
CA ILE A 227 -3.24 2.76 19.53
C ILE A 227 -2.07 1.98 20.12
N GLY A 228 -1.62 0.96 19.40
CA GLY A 228 -0.52 0.08 19.77
C GLY A 228 -0.92 -1.39 19.88
N ASN A 229 -0.04 -2.18 20.50
CA ASN A 229 -0.22 -3.61 20.71
C ASN A 229 -0.41 -3.94 22.18
N PHE A 230 -1.24 -4.95 22.46
CA PHE A 230 -1.43 -5.48 23.81
C PHE A 230 -0.98 -6.95 23.90
N LYS A 231 -0.32 -7.28 24.99
CA LYS A 231 0.07 -8.66 25.36
C LYS A 231 -0.36 -8.88 26.82
N ALA A 232 -1.13 -9.95 27.04
CA ALA A 232 -1.52 -10.43 28.36
C ALA A 232 -0.48 -11.41 28.92
#